data_AF-A0A2E2UYN6-F1
#
_entry.id   AF-A0A2E2UYN6-F1
#
_cell.length_a   1.000
_cell.length_b   1.000
_cell.length_c   1.000
_cell.angle_alpha   90.00
_cell.angle_beta   90.00
_cell.angle_gamma   90.00
#
_symmetry.space_group_name_H-M   'P 1'
#
loop_
_entity.id
_entity.type
_entity.pdbx_description
1 polymer ?
#
loop_
_entity_poly.entity_id
_entity_poly.type
_entity_poly.pdbx_seq_one_letter_code
_entity_poly.pdbx_strand_id
1 'polypeptide(L)'
;MTAYASAGDTARSFVMAISDAILYPLIVLMLVVAVIIFLYGGLEYVLGAGNDAAREKGQKHLLWGIIGLVIMVSAYGILRIAGNIVGVDVPDPVETGSGVNYLDLDYSGPQ
;
A
#
# COMPACT_ATOMS: atom_id res chain seq x y z
N MET A 1 -29.49 22.70 -17.64
CA MET A 1 -28.32 23.05 -16.81
C MET A 1 -27.48 21.80 -16.51
N THR A 2 -27.01 21.08 -17.54
CA THR A 2 -26.36 19.76 -17.41
C THR A 2 -24.88 19.73 -17.87
N ALA A 3 -24.32 20.86 -18.30
CA ALA A 3 -22.95 20.93 -18.81
C ALA A 3 -21.86 20.86 -17.71
N TYR A 4 -22.19 21.16 -16.45
CA TYR A 4 -21.23 21.15 -15.33
C TYR A 4 -21.11 19.80 -14.63
N ALA A 5 -22.07 18.89 -14.82
CA ALA A 5 -22.07 17.57 -14.18
C ALA A 5 -20.92 16.69 -14.72
N SER A 6 -20.62 16.75 -16.02
CA SER A 6 -19.56 15.94 -16.64
C SER A 6 -18.13 16.39 -16.34
N ALA A 7 -17.93 17.64 -15.91
CA ALA A 7 -16.59 18.15 -15.55
C ALA A 7 -16.08 17.50 -14.25
N GLY A 8 -16.97 17.29 -13.27
CA GLY A 8 -16.65 16.58 -12.03
C GLY A 8 -16.36 15.10 -12.28
N ASP A 9 -17.12 14.47 -13.18
CA ASP A 9 -16.95 13.04 -13.51
C ASP A 9 -15.68 12.78 -14.33
N THR A 10 -15.29 13.72 -15.19
CA THR A 10 -14.02 13.63 -15.94
C THR A 10 -12.80 13.86 -15.05
N ALA A 11 -12.89 14.79 -14.09
CA ALA A 11 -11.83 14.97 -13.09
C ALA A 11 -11.69 13.75 -12.18
N ARG A 12 -12.81 13.14 -11.77
CA ARG A 12 -12.86 11.87 -11.03
C ARG A 12 -12.18 10.73 -11.77
N SER A 13 -12.52 10.52 -13.04
CA SER A 13 -11.96 9.42 -13.84
C SER A 13 -10.46 9.61 -14.07
N PHE A 14 -9.98 10.84 -14.23
CA PHE A 14 -8.55 11.14 -14.34
C PHE A 14 -7.78 10.81 -13.06
N VAL A 15 -8.32 11.20 -11.89
CA VAL A 15 -7.71 10.91 -10.58
C VAL A 15 -7.68 9.40 -10.31
N MET A 16 -8.77 8.69 -10.63
CA MET A 16 -8.81 7.22 -10.51
C MET A 16 -7.81 6.56 -11.45
N ALA A 17 -7.74 6.97 -12.72
CA ALA A 17 -6.84 6.37 -13.71
C ALA A 17 -5.36 6.56 -13.33
N ILE A 18 -4.99 7.73 -12.80
CA ILE A 18 -3.62 7.97 -12.30
C ILE A 18 -3.32 7.13 -11.06
N SER A 19 -4.27 7.08 -10.11
CA SER A 19 -4.09 6.33 -8.87
C SER A 19 -3.92 4.83 -9.17
N ASP A 20 -4.73 4.28 -10.07
CA ASP A 20 -4.70 2.87 -10.44
C ASP A 20 -3.44 2.50 -11.24
N ALA A 21 -3.09 3.32 -12.24
CA ALA A 21 -1.97 3.01 -13.13
C ALA A 21 -0.58 3.28 -12.53
N ILE A 22 -0.46 4.22 -11.59
CA ILE A 22 0.84 4.64 -11.05
C ILE A 22 0.97 4.29 -9.58
N LEU A 23 -0.05 4.57 -8.76
CA LEU A 23 0.12 4.51 -7.32
C LEU A 23 0.09 3.08 -6.78
N TYR A 24 -0.83 2.22 -7.23
CA TYR A 24 -0.83 0.81 -6.83
C TYR A 24 0.48 0.07 -7.19
N PRO A 25 0.98 0.12 -8.45
CA PRO A 25 2.24 -0.53 -8.76
C PRO A 25 3.42 0.10 -8.02
N LEU A 26 3.41 1.42 -7.78
CA LEU A 26 4.42 2.09 -6.96
C LEU A 26 4.40 1.58 -5.51
N ILE A 27 3.22 1.43 -4.90
CA ILE A 27 3.07 0.96 -3.52
C ILE A 27 3.61 -0.47 -3.39
N VAL A 28 3.19 -1.36 -4.29
CA VAL A 28 3.64 -2.76 -4.29
C VAL A 28 5.16 -2.84 -4.50
N LEU A 29 5.70 -2.06 -5.45
CA LEU A 29 7.14 -2.00 -5.70
C LEU A 29 7.90 -1.50 -4.46
N MET A 30 7.45 -0.40 -3.85
CA MET A 30 8.15 0.19 -2.70
C MET A 30 8.03 -0.70 -1.46
N LEU A 31 6.92 -1.44 -1.29
CA LEU A 31 6.76 -2.44 -0.24
C LEU A 31 7.82 -3.54 -0.37
N VAL A 32 8.01 -4.09 -1.56
CA VAL A 32 9.03 -5.12 -1.82
C VAL A 32 10.42 -4.60 -1.50
N VAL A 33 10.76 -3.39 -1.97
CA VAL A 33 12.06 -2.76 -1.70
C VAL A 33 12.24 -2.49 -0.19
N ALA A 34 11.22 -1.97 0.48
CA ALA A 34 11.27 -1.68 1.92
C ALA A 34 11.50 -2.96 2.74
N VAL A 35 10.81 -4.06 2.41
CA VAL A 35 11.01 -5.36 3.08
C VAL A 35 12.43 -5.87 2.87
N ILE A 36 12.99 -5.75 1.66
CA ILE A 36 14.38 -6.18 1.40
C ILE A 36 15.37 -5.39 2.25
N ILE A 37 15.25 -4.06 2.30
CA ILE A 37 16.13 -3.20 3.10
C ILE A 37 15.95 -3.47 4.60
N PHE A 38 14.71 -3.67 5.05
CA PHE A 38 14.39 -3.98 6.44
C PHE A 38 14.99 -5.32 6.88
N LEU A 39 14.84 -6.37 6.06
CA LEU A 39 15.43 -7.69 6.32
C LEU A 39 16.96 -7.63 6.31
N TYR A 40 17.56 -6.94 5.33
CA TYR A 40 19.00 -6.75 5.25
C TYR A 40 19.54 -6.00 6.49
N GLY A 41 18.87 -4.92 6.90
CA GLY A 41 19.23 -4.17 8.10
C GLY A 41 19.07 -4.96 9.38
N GLY A 42 18.01 -5.76 9.50
CA GLY A 42 17.78 -6.66 10.63
C GLY A 42 18.85 -7.76 10.73
N LEU A 43 19.22 -8.37 9.61
CA LEU A 43 20.30 -9.37 9.57
C LEU A 43 21.64 -8.74 9.94
N GLU A 44 21.98 -7.57 9.37
CA GLU A 44 23.23 -6.87 9.69
C GLU A 44 23.26 -6.42 11.17
N TYR A 45 22.11 -6.03 11.73
CA TYR A 45 21.99 -5.67 13.15
C TYR A 45 22.21 -6.88 14.09
N VAL A 46 21.64 -8.04 13.76
CA VAL A 46 21.75 -9.26 14.58
C VAL A 46 23.13 -9.90 14.44
N LEU A 47 23.65 -10.03 13.23
CA LEU A 47 24.98 -10.60 12.96
C LEU A 47 26.11 -9.68 13.44
N GLY A 48 25.88 -8.36 13.36
CA GLY A 48 26.79 -7.32 13.83
C GLY A 48 26.74 -7.04 15.32
N ALA A 49 25.95 -7.79 16.12
CA ALA A 49 25.73 -7.51 17.53
C ALA A 49 27.02 -7.50 18.39
N GLY A 50 28.09 -8.16 17.93
CA GLY A 50 29.40 -8.18 18.58
C GLY A 50 30.33 -7.02 18.22
N ASN A 51 29.94 -6.12 17.31
CA ASN A 51 30.76 -4.99 16.86
C ASN A 51 29.91 -3.72 16.71
N ASP A 52 30.19 -2.69 17.51
CA ASP A 52 29.36 -1.47 17.57
C ASP A 52 29.15 -0.79 16.22
N ALA A 53 30.16 -0.81 15.34
CA ALA A 53 30.07 -0.23 14.00
C ALA A 53 29.07 -0.97 13.09
N ALA A 54 29.02 -2.31 13.15
CA ALA A 54 28.08 -3.10 12.37
C ALA A 54 26.65 -2.96 12.91
N ARG A 55 26.54 -2.83 14.24
CA ARG A 55 25.26 -2.61 14.92
C ARG A 55 24.65 -1.25 14.57
N GLU A 56 25.44 -0.18 14.56
CA GLU A 56 24.98 1.16 14.16
C GLU A 56 24.51 1.17 12.69
N LYS A 57 25.21 0.44 11.81
CA LYS A 57 24.86 0.32 10.39
C LYS A 57 23.55 -0.46 10.19
N GLY A 58 23.35 -1.57 10.90
CA GLY A 58 22.10 -2.32 10.90
C GLY A 58 20.91 -1.49 11.41
N GLN A 59 21.10 -0.69 12.46
CA GLN A 59 20.06 0.22 12.96
C GLN A 59 19.65 1.26 11.91
N LYS A 60 20.62 1.83 11.18
CA LYS A 60 20.33 2.78 10.09
C LYS A 60 19.49 2.12 9.01
N HIS A 61 19.85 0.92 8.57
CA HIS A 61 19.08 0.19 7.54
C HIS A 61 17.66 -0.17 8.01
N LEU A 62 17.47 -0.55 9.28
CA LEU A 62 16.14 -0.76 9.86
C LEU A 62 15.31 0.54 9.83
N LEU A 63 15.91 1.67 10.19
CA LEU A 63 15.25 2.97 10.17
C LEU A 63 14.82 3.36 8.75
N TRP A 64 15.66 3.12 7.75
CA TRP A 64 15.30 3.34 6.34
C TRP A 64 14.13 2.46 5.89
N GLY A 65 14.07 1.20 6.34
CA GLY A 65 12.93 0.31 6.10
C GLY A 65 11.63 0.84 6.71
N ILE A 66 11.68 1.31 7.97
CA ILE A 66 10.53 1.90 8.66
C ILE A 66 10.05 3.18 7.97
N ILE A 67 10.97 4.05 7.57
CA ILE A 67 10.64 5.27 6.82
C ILE A 67 9.90 4.91 5.51
N GLY A 68 10.38 3.89 4.78
CA GLY A 68 9.70 3.38 3.59
C GLY A 68 8.27 2.93 3.89
N LEU A 69 8.05 2.18 4.98
CA LEU A 69 6.73 1.74 5.40
C LEU A 69 5.79 2.91 5.75
N VAL A 70 6.30 3.92 6.47
CA VAL A 70 5.54 5.10 6.85
C VAL A 70 5.11 5.91 5.62
N ILE A 71 5.98 6.04 4.62
CA ILE A 71 5.66 6.74 3.36
C ILE A 71 4.52 6.02 2.63
N MET A 72 4.53 4.68 2.59
CA MET A 72 3.46 3.88 1.98
C MET A 72 2.11 4.13 2.65
N VAL A 73 2.05 4.04 3.98
CA VAL A 73 0.83 4.27 4.77
C VAL A 73 0.33 5.70 4.60
N SER A 74 1.25 6.67 4.60
CA SER A 74 0.92 8.09 4.41
C SER A 74 0.30 8.35 3.04
N ALA A 75 0.88 7.82 1.96
CA ALA A 75 0.36 8.00 0.61
C ALA A 75 -1.06 7.42 0.46
N TYR A 76 -1.29 6.21 0.96
CA TYR A 76 -2.62 5.58 0.95
C TYR A 76 -3.64 6.35 1.81
N GLY A 77 -3.24 6.78 3.01
CA GLY A 77 -4.09 7.55 3.92
C GLY A 77 -4.56 8.87 3.31
N ILE A 78 -3.66 9.60 2.65
CA ILE A 78 -3.99 10.84 1.94
C ILE A 78 -4.97 10.56 0.81
N LEU A 79 -4.78 9.48 0.05
CA LEU A 79 -5.69 9.11 -1.03
C LEU A 79 -7.09 8.76 -0.55
N ARG A 80 -7.20 8.01 0.54
CA ARG A 80 -8.50 7.67 1.12
C ARG A 80 -9.27 8.92 1.54
N ILE A 81 -8.56 9.90 2.12
CA ILE A 81 -9.15 11.20 2.48
C ILE A 81 -9.55 11.97 1.21
N ALA A 82 -8.68 12.03 0.20
CA ALA A 82 -8.97 12.70 -1.08
C ALA A 82 -10.14 12.05 -1.83
N GLY A 83 -10.20 10.72 -1.86
CA GLY A 83 -11.28 9.92 -2.42
C GLY A 83 -12.60 10.21 -1.72
N ASN A 84 -12.61 10.22 -0.39
CA ASN A 84 -13.81 10.57 0.40
C ASN A 84 -14.33 11.98 0.09
N ILE A 85 -13.45 12.97 -0.08
CA ILE A 85 -13.83 14.35 -0.44
C ILE A 85 -14.46 14.37 -1.84
N VAL A 86 -13.94 13.54 -2.74
CA VAL A 86 -14.40 13.41 -4.12
C VAL A 86 -15.43 12.28 -4.25
N GLY A 87 -16.02 11.75 -3.17
CA GLY A 87 -17.02 10.67 -3.19
C GLY A 87 -16.62 9.43 -4.00
N VAL A 88 -15.35 9.04 -3.90
CA VAL A 88 -14.74 7.86 -4.54
C VAL A 88 -14.22 6.95 -3.43
N ASP A 89 -14.74 5.73 -3.36
CA ASP A 89 -14.16 4.68 -2.52
C ASP A 89 -12.82 4.24 -3.12
N VAL A 90 -11.74 4.41 -2.35
CA VAL A 90 -10.40 3.96 -2.72
C VAL A 90 -10.18 2.61 -2.05
N PRO A 91 -10.15 1.49 -2.80
CA PRO A 91 -9.91 0.17 -2.25
C PRO A 91 -8.53 0.04 -1.63
N ASP A 92 -8.42 -0.81 -0.60
CA ASP A 92 -7.15 -1.10 0.06
C ASP A 92 -6.25 -1.95 -0.85
N PRO A 93 -4.97 -1.58 -1.06
CA PRO A 93 -4.06 -2.30 -1.96
C PRO A 93 -3.78 -3.78 -1.62
N VAL A 94 -4.08 -4.23 -0.40
CA VAL A 94 -3.75 -5.58 0.10
C VAL A 94 -5.00 -6.49 0.17
N GLU A 95 -6.17 -6.02 -0.24
CA GLU A 95 -7.34 -6.88 -0.43
C GLU A 95 -7.23 -7.67 -1.75
N THR A 96 -6.29 -8.62 -1.80
CA THR A 96 -6.33 -9.71 -2.80
C THR A 96 -7.08 -10.89 -2.20
N GLY A 97 -8.38 -10.96 -2.51
CA GLY A 97 -9.25 -12.12 -2.21
C GLY A 97 -9.88 -12.03 -0.82
N SER A 98 -11.20 -11.91 -0.67
CA SER A 98 -12.25 -12.14 -1.63
C SER A 98 -13.57 -11.71 -1.02
N GLY A 99 -14.40 -11.00 -1.79
CA GLY A 99 -15.84 -10.90 -1.51
C GLY A 99 -16.59 -12.25 -1.56
N VAL A 100 -15.89 -13.40 -1.51
CA VAL A 100 -16.52 -14.63 -1.03
C VAL A 100 -16.53 -14.60 0.48
N ASN A 101 -17.71 -14.35 1.05
CA ASN A 101 -18.04 -14.92 2.34
C ASN A 101 -17.83 -16.42 2.20
N TYR A 102 -16.84 -16.99 2.89
CA TYR A 102 -16.69 -18.44 3.02
C TYR A 102 -17.90 -19.09 3.71
N LEU A 103 -18.82 -18.28 4.24
CA LEU A 103 -20.12 -18.66 4.78
C LEU A 103 -21.22 -18.76 3.70
N ASP A 104 -21.00 -18.18 2.52
CA ASP A 104 -21.89 -18.26 1.35
C ASP A 104 -21.45 -19.39 0.40
N LEU A 105 -20.43 -20.16 0.79
CA LEU A 105 -20.14 -21.47 0.22
C LEU A 105 -21.22 -22.45 0.71
N ASP A 106 -22.45 -22.21 0.28
CA ASP A 106 -23.50 -23.21 0.31
C ASP A 106 -22.99 -24.37 -0.52
N TYR A 107 -22.51 -25.39 0.20
CA TYR A 107 -22.12 -26.67 -0.34
C TYR A 107 -23.38 -27.30 -0.97
N SER A 108 -23.68 -26.91 -2.21
CA SER A 108 -24.63 -27.56 -3.08
C SER A 108 -24.00 -28.85 -3.62
N GLY A 109 -23.75 -29.79 -2.72
CA GLY A 109 -23.53 -31.19 -3.10
C GLY A 109 -24.81 -31.75 -3.75
N PRO A 110 -24.71 -32.78 -4.60
CA PRO A 110 -25.88 -33.40 -5.19
C PRO A 110 -26.75 -34.01 -4.06
N GLN A 111 -28.02 -33.60 -4.00
CA GLN A 111 -29.06 -34.30 -3.25
C GLN A 111 -29.33 -35.67 -3.89
#